data_AF-A0A9E4ERS7-F1
#
_entry.id   AF-A0A9E4ERS7-F1
#
_cell.length_a   1.000
_cell.length_b   1.000
_cell.length_c   1.000
_cell.angle_alpha   90.00
_cell.angle_beta   90.00
_cell.angle_gamma   90.00
#
_symmetry.space_group_name_H-M   'P 1'
#
loop_
_entity.id
_entity.type
_entity.pdbx_description
1 polymer ?
#
loop_
_entity_poly.entity_id
_entity_poly.type
_entity_poly.pdbx_seq_one_letter_code
_entity_poly.pdbx_strand_id
1 'polypeptide(L)'
;MGPDEDLDARRCRTREIIRRLKGVYPGAECSLMYENPLQLLIATILSAQCTDERVNMVTPILFERCPTALDFADAPLAELEDLIRSTGFFRNKARNIQGCCQALVDNHGGEVPRSMDELVALDGVGRKTANVVLGNAFGIAEGVVVDTHVRRISNRLGLTQRQDPVKIEQDLVGLVPRKDWVDLPHLFIHHGRAICSARAPDCDACGVGALCPSQGRA
;
A
#
# COMPACT_ATOMS: atom_id res chain seq x y z
N MET A 1 25.35 -5.77 14.65
CA MET A 1 24.22 -4.90 15.04
C MET A 1 23.16 -5.80 15.65
N GLY A 2 22.95 -5.72 16.96
CA GLY A 2 22.08 -6.63 17.73
C GLY A 2 20.84 -5.92 18.29
N PRO A 3 19.97 -6.63 19.02
CA PRO A 3 18.74 -6.11 19.63
C PRO A 3 18.96 -4.95 20.62
N ASP A 4 20.20 -4.72 21.05
CA ASP A 4 20.60 -3.68 22.01
C ASP A 4 21.05 -2.36 21.35
N GLU A 5 20.76 -2.17 20.06
CA GLU A 5 20.98 -0.88 19.38
C GLU A 5 20.08 0.20 19.99
N ASP A 6 20.71 1.26 20.49
CA ASP A 6 20.04 2.48 20.98
C ASP A 6 19.08 3.08 19.93
N LEU A 7 18.01 3.71 20.40
CA LEU A 7 16.94 4.22 19.54
C LEU A 7 17.44 5.25 18.52
N ASP A 8 18.36 6.13 18.91
CA ASP A 8 18.87 7.15 18.00
C ASP A 8 19.83 6.57 16.97
N ALA A 9 20.65 5.59 17.36
CA ALA A 9 21.45 4.81 16.41
C ALA A 9 20.55 4.11 15.37
N ARG A 10 19.46 3.48 15.83
CA ARG A 10 18.47 2.84 14.95
C ARG A 10 17.82 3.83 14.00
N ARG A 11 17.44 5.02 14.47
CA ARG A 11 16.88 6.09 13.63
C ARG A 11 17.87 6.55 12.56
N CYS A 12 19.14 6.77 12.92
CA CYS A 12 20.20 7.12 11.98
C CYS A 12 20.39 6.04 10.91
N ARG A 13 20.41 4.76 11.33
CA ARG A 13 20.50 3.62 10.42
C ARG A 13 19.30 3.52 9.49
N THR A 14 18.08 3.71 10.00
CA THR A 14 16.85 3.73 9.19
C THR A 14 16.91 4.82 8.12
N ARG A 15 17.36 6.04 8.46
CA ARG A 15 17.50 7.13 7.48
C ARG A 15 18.50 6.78 6.38
N GLU A 16 19.63 6.18 6.73
CA GLU A 16 20.63 5.77 5.75
C GLU A 16 20.12 4.63 4.85
N ILE A 17 19.38 3.66 5.41
CA ILE A 17 18.71 2.61 4.63
C ILE A 17 17.76 3.24 3.60
N ILE A 18 16.88 4.16 4.04
CA ILE A 18 15.92 4.83 3.16
C ILE A 18 16.66 5.60 2.06
N ARG A 19 17.71 6.36 2.41
CA ARG A 19 18.52 7.10 1.44
C ARG A 19 19.11 6.18 0.37
N ARG A 20 19.67 5.04 0.76
CA ARG A 20 20.23 4.06 -0.19
C ARG A 20 19.15 3.43 -1.05
N LEU A 21 18.01 3.04 -0.47
CA LEU A 21 16.91 2.46 -1.22
C LEU A 21 16.32 3.44 -2.22
N LYS A 22 16.17 4.73 -1.87
CA LYS A 22 15.78 5.78 -2.83
C LYS A 22 16.76 5.93 -3.99
N GLY A 23 18.06 5.74 -3.74
CA GLY A 23 19.07 5.72 -4.80
C GLY A 23 18.98 4.50 -5.72
N VAL A 24 18.62 3.33 -5.18
CA VAL A 24 18.46 2.09 -5.97
C VAL A 24 17.12 2.05 -6.71
N TYR A 25 16.07 2.62 -6.12
CA TYR A 25 14.70 2.62 -6.64
C TYR A 25 14.13 4.05 -6.70
N PRO A 26 14.67 4.93 -7.57
CA PRO A 26 14.28 6.35 -7.62
C PRO A 26 12.82 6.58 -8.07
N GLY A 27 12.17 5.59 -8.69
CA GLY A 27 10.76 5.63 -9.09
C GLY A 27 9.91 4.57 -8.38
N ALA A 28 10.22 4.25 -7.12
CA ALA A 28 9.38 3.34 -6.34
C ALA A 28 8.04 4.02 -6.01
N GLU A 29 6.99 3.64 -6.72
CA GLU A 29 5.66 4.23 -6.61
C GLU A 29 4.60 3.14 -6.39
N CYS A 30 3.32 3.55 -6.34
CA CYS A 30 2.22 2.60 -6.32
C CYS A 30 2.25 1.72 -7.57
N SER A 31 2.14 0.41 -7.39
CA SER A 31 2.04 -0.55 -8.50
C SER A 31 0.66 -0.61 -9.13
N LEU A 32 -0.37 -0.07 -8.47
CA LEU A 32 -1.71 0.06 -9.05
C LEU A 32 -1.73 1.21 -10.05
N MET A 33 -2.31 0.98 -11.23
CA MET A 33 -2.45 2.00 -12.27
C MET A 33 -3.72 2.81 -12.05
N TYR A 34 -3.59 4.13 -11.98
CA TYR A 34 -4.68 5.08 -11.80
C TYR A 34 -4.29 6.46 -12.33
N GLU A 35 -5.29 7.26 -12.70
CA GLU A 35 -5.13 8.63 -13.18
C GLU A 35 -5.69 9.66 -12.19
N ASN A 36 -6.53 9.24 -11.25
CA ASN A 36 -7.19 10.10 -10.28
C ASN A 36 -7.50 9.37 -8.96
N PRO A 37 -7.88 10.09 -7.88
CA PRO A 37 -8.13 9.48 -6.57
C PRO A 37 -9.25 8.43 -6.56
N LEU A 38 -10.30 8.60 -7.37
CA LEU A 38 -11.39 7.62 -7.47
C LEU A 38 -10.88 6.30 -8.03
N GLN A 39 -10.11 6.35 -9.13
CA GLN A 39 -9.50 5.17 -9.73
C GLN A 39 -8.57 4.45 -8.74
N LEU A 40 -7.75 5.18 -7.99
CA LEU A 40 -6.90 4.58 -6.96
C LEU A 40 -7.73 3.90 -5.86
N LEU A 41 -8.79 4.56 -5.40
CA LEU A 41 -9.68 4.02 -4.37
C LEU A 41 -10.29 2.67 -4.82
N ILE A 42 -10.87 2.64 -6.03
CA ILE A 42 -11.46 1.41 -6.60
C ILE A 42 -10.39 0.34 -6.81
N ALA A 43 -9.25 0.68 -7.41
CA ALA A 43 -8.15 -0.26 -7.60
C ALA A 43 -7.65 -0.85 -6.27
N THR A 44 -7.62 -0.06 -5.21
CA THR A 44 -7.19 -0.53 -3.88
C THR A 44 -8.24 -1.42 -3.21
N ILE A 45 -9.54 -1.19 -3.42
CA ILE A 45 -10.59 -2.13 -3.00
C ILE A 45 -10.44 -3.46 -3.75
N LEU A 46 -10.17 -3.40 -5.05
CA LEU A 46 -9.95 -4.60 -5.89
C LEU A 46 -8.69 -5.37 -5.52
N SER A 47 -7.63 -4.71 -5.06
CA SER A 47 -6.35 -5.36 -4.70
C SER A 47 -6.44 -6.20 -3.42
N ALA A 48 -7.51 -6.05 -2.63
CA ALA A 48 -7.74 -6.91 -1.49
C ALA A 48 -7.74 -8.39 -1.90
N GLN A 49 -6.72 -9.14 -1.46
CA GLN A 49 -6.49 -10.55 -1.83
C GLN A 49 -6.42 -10.78 -3.35
N CYS A 50 -5.90 -9.80 -4.10
CA CYS A 50 -5.64 -9.88 -5.52
C CYS A 50 -4.24 -9.34 -5.82
N THR A 51 -3.63 -9.73 -6.95
CA THR A 51 -2.35 -9.17 -7.36
C THR A 51 -2.56 -7.84 -8.08
N ASP A 52 -1.65 -6.87 -7.89
CA ASP A 52 -1.72 -5.59 -8.60
C ASP A 52 -1.76 -5.77 -10.12
N GLU A 53 -1.00 -6.74 -10.65
CA GLU A 53 -1.03 -7.11 -12.07
C GLU A 53 -2.44 -7.50 -12.54
N ARG A 54 -3.15 -8.31 -11.76
CA ARG A 54 -4.53 -8.72 -12.08
C ARG A 54 -5.48 -7.53 -12.02
N VAL A 55 -5.33 -6.65 -11.04
CA VAL A 55 -6.12 -5.43 -10.93
C VAL A 55 -5.87 -4.53 -12.15
N ASN A 56 -4.61 -4.28 -12.50
CA ASN A 56 -4.22 -3.42 -13.62
C ASN A 56 -4.67 -3.96 -14.99
N MET A 57 -4.89 -5.27 -15.14
CA MET A 57 -5.49 -5.83 -16.36
C MET A 57 -7.00 -5.55 -16.46
N VAL A 58 -7.69 -5.40 -15.33
CA VAL A 58 -9.15 -5.25 -15.27
C VAL A 58 -9.57 -3.78 -15.24
N THR A 59 -8.82 -2.94 -14.54
CA THR A 59 -9.18 -1.54 -14.30
C THR A 59 -9.33 -0.69 -15.56
N PRO A 60 -8.60 -0.86 -16.67
CA PRO A 60 -8.77 -0.01 -17.85
C PRO A 60 -10.20 -0.07 -18.41
N ILE A 61 -10.74 -1.28 -18.63
CA ILE A 61 -12.11 -1.46 -19.14
C ILE A 61 -13.14 -1.02 -18.08
N LEU A 62 -12.86 -1.29 -16.80
CA LEU A 62 -13.74 -0.87 -15.71
C LEU A 62 -13.87 0.66 -15.64
N PHE A 63 -12.76 1.39 -15.77
CA PHE A 63 -12.73 2.85 -15.67
C PHE A 63 -13.24 3.54 -16.95
N GLU A 64 -13.10 2.90 -18.10
CA GLU A 64 -13.77 3.34 -19.33
C GLU A 64 -15.30 3.22 -19.19
N ARG A 65 -15.77 2.12 -18.60
CA ARG A 65 -17.21 1.87 -18.43
C ARG A 65 -17.85 2.71 -17.33
N CYS A 66 -17.12 2.95 -16.24
CA CYS A 66 -17.54 3.72 -15.08
C CYS A 66 -16.51 4.84 -14.78
N PRO A 67 -16.56 5.98 -15.50
CA PRO A 67 -15.58 7.04 -15.34
C PRO A 67 -15.78 7.87 -14.05
N THR A 68 -17.00 7.96 -13.53
CA THR A 68 -17.32 8.74 -12.32
C THR A 68 -17.87 7.88 -11.19
N ALA A 69 -17.89 8.42 -9.97
CA ALA A 69 -18.51 7.74 -8.83
C ALA A 69 -20.00 7.46 -9.08
N LEU A 70 -20.71 8.37 -9.76
CA LEU A 70 -22.11 8.15 -10.13
C LEU A 70 -22.27 6.95 -11.08
N ASP A 71 -21.39 6.81 -12.07
CA ASP A 71 -21.44 5.67 -13.00
C ASP A 71 -21.23 4.33 -12.29
N PHE A 72 -20.38 4.30 -11.25
CA PHE A 72 -20.21 3.10 -10.41
C PHE A 72 -21.44 2.84 -9.52
N ALA A 73 -22.04 3.88 -8.96
CA ALA A 73 -23.21 3.77 -8.11
C ALA A 73 -24.43 3.25 -8.90
N ASP A 74 -24.64 3.77 -10.11
CA ASP A 74 -25.78 3.44 -10.97
C ASP A 74 -25.59 2.16 -11.81
N ALA A 75 -24.35 1.66 -11.92
CA ALA A 75 -24.07 0.46 -12.71
C ALA A 75 -24.87 -0.76 -12.23
N PRO A 76 -25.44 -1.58 -13.14
CA PRO A 76 -26.06 -2.84 -12.75
C PRO A 76 -25.04 -3.73 -12.03
N LEU A 77 -25.39 -4.22 -10.83
CA LEU A 77 -24.46 -5.00 -10.02
C LEU A 77 -23.90 -6.23 -10.77
N ALA A 78 -24.73 -6.88 -11.59
CA ALA A 78 -24.30 -8.02 -12.41
C ALA A 78 -23.23 -7.64 -13.46
N GLU A 79 -23.30 -6.43 -14.01
CA GLU A 79 -22.31 -5.92 -14.96
C GLU A 79 -20.98 -5.65 -14.27
N LEU A 80 -21.00 -5.00 -13.09
CA LEU A 80 -19.80 -4.83 -12.26
C LEU A 80 -19.18 -6.18 -11.90
N GLU A 81 -20.00 -7.12 -11.43
CA GLU A 81 -19.55 -8.48 -11.08
C GLU A 81 -18.83 -9.17 -12.26
N ASP A 82 -19.33 -9.00 -13.47
CA ASP A 82 -18.74 -9.57 -14.69
C ASP A 82 -17.40 -8.92 -15.04
N LEU A 83 -17.32 -7.59 -14.99
CA LEU A 83 -16.09 -6.82 -15.25
C LEU A 83 -14.97 -7.22 -14.28
N ILE A 84 -15.29 -7.37 -12.99
CA ILE A 84 -14.28 -7.62 -11.94
C ILE A 84 -14.18 -9.09 -11.53
N ARG A 85 -14.83 -10.00 -12.26
CA ARG A 85 -14.92 -11.44 -11.93
C ARG A 85 -13.57 -12.08 -11.64
N SER A 86 -12.54 -11.68 -12.38
CA SER A 86 -11.19 -12.25 -12.29
C SER A 86 -10.38 -11.78 -11.07
N THR A 87 -10.90 -10.83 -10.28
CA THR A 87 -10.20 -10.27 -9.11
C THR A 87 -10.40 -11.08 -7.83
N GLY A 88 -11.23 -12.14 -7.84
CA GLY A 88 -11.56 -12.96 -6.68
C GLY A 88 -12.43 -12.21 -5.66
N PHE A 89 -13.31 -12.93 -4.94
CA PHE A 89 -14.33 -12.33 -4.05
C PHE A 89 -15.17 -11.22 -4.73
N PHE A 90 -15.32 -11.31 -6.06
CA PHE A 90 -15.82 -10.23 -6.92
C PHE A 90 -17.22 -9.77 -6.53
N ARG A 91 -18.11 -10.66 -6.07
CA ARG A 91 -19.45 -10.28 -5.61
C ARG A 91 -19.44 -9.31 -4.44
N ASN A 92 -18.56 -9.55 -3.46
CA ASN A 92 -18.42 -8.67 -2.30
C ASN A 92 -17.73 -7.37 -2.73
N LYS A 93 -16.71 -7.45 -3.59
CA LYS A 93 -16.03 -6.27 -4.12
C LYS A 93 -16.97 -5.39 -4.94
N ALA A 94 -17.83 -5.95 -5.79
CA ALA A 94 -18.79 -5.21 -6.60
C ALA A 94 -19.78 -4.46 -5.73
N ARG A 95 -20.37 -5.12 -4.72
CA ARG A 95 -21.24 -4.46 -3.74
C ARG A 95 -20.53 -3.35 -2.97
N ASN A 96 -19.30 -3.60 -2.53
CA ASN A 96 -18.51 -2.59 -1.81
C ASN A 96 -18.18 -1.38 -2.70
N ILE A 97 -17.81 -1.60 -3.96
CA ILE A 97 -17.53 -0.53 -4.92
C ILE A 97 -18.79 0.31 -5.15
N GLN A 98 -19.92 -0.34 -5.40
CA GLN A 98 -21.18 0.35 -5.61
C GLN A 98 -21.61 1.15 -4.37
N GLY A 99 -21.57 0.54 -3.17
CA GLY A 99 -21.91 1.23 -1.91
C GLY A 99 -20.94 2.36 -1.56
N CYS A 100 -19.64 2.15 -1.79
CA CYS A 100 -18.61 3.18 -1.63
C CYS A 100 -18.90 4.38 -2.53
N CYS A 101 -19.13 4.15 -3.82
CA CYS A 101 -19.42 5.21 -4.77
C CYS A 101 -20.77 5.89 -4.51
N GLN A 102 -21.79 5.16 -4.06
CA GLN A 102 -23.04 5.75 -3.61
C GLN A 102 -22.82 6.72 -2.43
N ALA A 103 -22.05 6.30 -1.43
CA ALA A 103 -21.71 7.16 -0.29
C ALA A 103 -20.88 8.40 -0.71
N LEU A 104 -20.01 8.27 -1.73
CA LEU A 104 -19.30 9.41 -2.30
C LEU A 104 -20.27 10.40 -2.95
N VAL A 105 -21.23 9.93 -3.73
CA VAL A 105 -22.23 10.79 -4.37
C VAL A 105 -23.10 11.49 -3.32
N ASP A 106 -23.62 10.73 -2.36
CA ASP A 106 -24.59 11.24 -1.38
C ASP A 106 -23.96 12.22 -0.38
N ASN A 107 -22.75 11.93 0.10
CA ASN A 107 -22.15 12.65 1.23
C ASN A 107 -20.95 13.52 0.85
N HIS A 108 -20.33 13.26 -0.31
CA HIS A 108 -19.06 13.90 -0.71
C HIS A 108 -19.10 14.51 -2.12
N GLY A 109 -20.29 14.64 -2.73
CA GLY A 109 -20.45 15.24 -4.05
C GLY A 109 -19.75 14.48 -5.19
N GLY A 110 -19.51 13.18 -5.00
CA GLY A 110 -18.79 12.33 -5.95
C GLY A 110 -17.26 12.39 -5.85
N GLU A 111 -16.71 13.17 -4.92
CA GLU A 111 -15.27 13.29 -4.72
C GLU A 111 -14.75 12.39 -3.59
N VAL A 112 -13.53 11.86 -3.74
CA VAL A 112 -12.88 11.06 -2.69
C VAL A 112 -12.44 11.97 -1.54
N PRO A 113 -12.91 11.74 -0.29
CA PRO A 113 -12.55 12.57 0.84
C PRO A 113 -11.07 12.43 1.22
N ARG A 114 -10.54 13.48 1.86
CA ARG A 114 -9.12 13.58 2.22
C ARG A 114 -8.85 13.38 3.72
N SER A 115 -9.78 12.73 4.43
CA SER A 115 -9.62 12.39 5.84
C SER A 115 -9.70 10.88 6.07
N MET A 116 -8.98 10.41 7.09
CA MET A 116 -8.98 9.00 7.48
C MET A 116 -10.37 8.52 7.88
N ASP A 117 -11.07 9.31 8.70
CA ASP A 117 -12.35 8.92 9.29
C ASP A 117 -13.45 8.83 8.23
N GLU A 118 -13.49 9.76 7.27
CA GLU A 118 -14.44 9.71 6.16
C GLU A 118 -14.13 8.55 5.21
N LEU A 119 -12.86 8.29 4.89
CA LEU A 119 -12.49 7.18 4.02
C LEU A 119 -12.85 5.83 4.65
N VAL A 120 -12.58 5.62 5.94
CA VAL A 120 -12.90 4.37 6.65
C VAL A 120 -14.40 4.14 6.80
N ALA A 121 -15.22 5.19 6.68
CA ALA A 121 -16.67 5.07 6.67
C ALA A 121 -17.22 4.53 5.33
N LEU A 122 -16.41 4.51 4.26
CA LEU A 122 -16.81 4.00 2.95
C LEU A 122 -16.75 2.47 2.88
N ASP A 123 -17.69 1.87 2.14
CA ASP A 123 -17.76 0.42 1.99
C ASP A 123 -16.49 -0.17 1.35
N GLY A 124 -15.99 -1.26 1.94
CA GLY A 124 -14.77 -1.92 1.48
C GLY A 124 -13.47 -1.16 1.78
N VAL A 125 -13.52 -0.04 2.50
CA VAL A 125 -12.35 0.76 2.85
C VAL A 125 -11.99 0.55 4.33
N GLY A 126 -10.94 -0.23 4.56
CA GLY A 126 -10.29 -0.29 5.87
C GLY A 126 -9.21 0.78 6.04
N ARG A 127 -8.71 0.94 7.27
CA ARG A 127 -7.60 1.89 7.59
C ARG A 127 -6.39 1.77 6.67
N LYS A 128 -6.02 0.53 6.29
CA LYS A 128 -4.93 0.28 5.34
C LYS A 128 -5.23 0.87 3.96
N THR A 129 -6.43 0.63 3.43
CA THR A 129 -6.88 1.18 2.14
C THR A 129 -6.90 2.70 2.17
N ALA A 130 -7.47 3.29 3.24
CA ALA A 130 -7.48 4.73 3.44
C ALA A 130 -6.06 5.33 3.46
N ASN A 131 -5.12 4.72 4.18
CA ASN A 131 -3.71 5.16 4.19
C ASN A 131 -3.07 5.11 2.79
N VAL A 132 -3.35 4.07 1.99
CA VAL A 132 -2.84 3.98 0.60
C VAL A 132 -3.38 5.14 -0.23
N VAL A 133 -4.68 5.41 -0.17
CA VAL A 133 -5.33 6.49 -0.93
C VAL A 133 -4.82 7.86 -0.50
N LEU A 134 -4.82 8.15 0.81
CA LEU A 134 -4.31 9.43 1.35
C LEU A 134 -2.87 9.68 0.94
N GLY A 135 -2.00 8.68 1.10
CA GLY A 135 -0.58 8.82 0.79
C GLY A 135 -0.33 9.03 -0.69
N ASN A 136 -0.92 8.20 -1.55
CA ASN A 136 -0.58 8.17 -2.97
C ASN A 136 -1.35 9.21 -3.80
N ALA A 137 -2.65 9.39 -3.56
CA ALA A 137 -3.45 10.34 -4.33
C ALA A 137 -3.37 11.79 -3.81
N PHE A 138 -3.11 11.98 -2.51
CA PHE A 138 -3.15 13.31 -1.89
C PHE A 138 -1.84 13.74 -1.23
N GLY A 139 -0.83 12.86 -1.13
CA GLY A 139 0.42 13.16 -0.43
C GLY A 139 0.26 13.29 1.09
N ILE A 140 -0.85 12.79 1.65
CA ILE A 140 -1.20 12.91 3.07
C ILE A 140 -0.74 11.65 3.80
N ALA A 141 0.31 11.80 4.60
CA ALA A 141 0.84 10.72 5.42
C ALA A 141 0.15 10.66 6.80
N GLU A 142 -0.75 9.70 6.98
CA GLU A 142 -1.41 9.39 8.26
C GLU A 142 -0.75 8.20 9.00
N GLY A 143 0.05 7.41 8.30
CA GLY A 143 0.78 6.28 8.86
C GLY A 143 1.62 5.56 7.82
N VAL A 144 2.27 4.47 8.22
CA VAL A 144 3.06 3.63 7.32
C VAL A 144 2.24 2.39 6.97
N VAL A 145 1.93 2.20 5.69
CA VAL A 145 1.17 1.03 5.22
C VAL A 145 2.00 -0.24 5.41
N VAL A 146 1.53 -1.14 6.29
CA VAL A 146 2.20 -2.43 6.52
C VAL A 146 1.51 -3.54 5.74
N ASP A 147 2.21 -4.06 4.73
CA ASP A 147 1.84 -5.28 4.01
C ASP A 147 2.81 -6.44 4.33
N THR A 148 2.78 -7.51 3.54
CA THR A 148 3.66 -8.66 3.73
C THR A 148 5.13 -8.34 3.42
N HIS A 149 5.40 -7.44 2.47
CA HIS A 149 6.75 -6.97 2.15
C HIS A 149 7.29 -6.10 3.28
N VAL A 150 6.52 -5.10 3.71
CA VAL A 150 6.90 -4.17 4.77
C VAL A 150 7.11 -4.91 6.07
N ARG A 151 6.20 -5.82 6.45
CA ARG A 151 6.37 -6.66 7.64
C ARG A 151 7.67 -7.47 7.57
N ARG A 152 7.90 -8.19 6.47
CA ARG A 152 9.08 -9.05 6.31
C ARG A 152 10.38 -8.25 6.38
N ILE A 153 10.46 -7.17 5.60
CA ILE A 153 11.67 -6.38 5.46
C ILE A 153 11.95 -5.57 6.72
N SER A 154 10.93 -5.02 7.38
CA SER A 154 11.10 -4.33 8.67
C SER A 154 11.68 -5.27 9.73
N ASN A 155 11.24 -6.53 9.76
CA ASN A 155 11.81 -7.53 10.66
C ASN A 155 13.26 -7.90 10.28
N ARG A 156 13.55 -8.18 9.00
CA ARG A 156 14.92 -8.51 8.55
C ARG A 156 15.92 -7.36 8.75
N LEU A 157 15.47 -6.12 8.57
CA LEU A 157 16.28 -4.93 8.82
C LEU A 157 16.39 -4.58 10.31
N GLY A 158 15.71 -5.32 11.20
CA GLY A 158 15.71 -5.06 12.64
C GLY A 158 15.08 -3.71 13.00
N LEU A 159 14.12 -3.23 12.22
CA LEU A 159 13.36 -2.01 12.52
C LEU A 159 12.27 -2.27 13.58
N THR A 160 11.80 -3.51 13.64
CA THR A 160 10.79 -3.98 14.59
C THR A 160 11.06 -5.45 14.92
N GLN A 161 10.56 -5.90 16.07
CA GLN A 161 10.46 -7.32 16.44
C GLN A 161 9.01 -7.79 16.50
N ARG A 162 8.06 -6.91 16.15
CA ARG A 162 6.63 -7.18 16.19
C ARG A 162 6.20 -7.91 14.92
N GLN A 163 5.16 -8.75 15.07
CA GLN A 163 4.55 -9.50 13.97
C GLN A 163 3.19 -8.94 13.55
N ASP A 164 2.53 -8.24 14.47
CA ASP A 164 1.24 -7.61 14.24
C ASP A 164 1.42 -6.33 13.40
N PRO A 165 0.71 -6.17 12.27
CA PRO A 165 0.86 -5.02 11.38
C PRO A 165 0.64 -3.66 12.06
N VAL A 166 -0.31 -3.56 13.00
CA VAL A 166 -0.61 -2.31 13.71
C VAL A 166 0.56 -1.92 14.62
N LYS A 167 1.12 -2.88 15.34
CA LYS A 167 2.31 -2.64 16.18
C LYS A 167 3.55 -2.32 15.33
N ILE A 168 3.70 -2.94 14.16
CA ILE A 168 4.78 -2.62 13.23
C ILE A 168 4.65 -1.18 12.72
N GLU A 169 3.44 -0.75 12.34
CA GLU A 169 3.17 0.63 11.92
C GLU A 169 3.59 1.62 13.01
N GLN A 170 3.22 1.35 14.27
CA GLN A 170 3.60 2.19 15.42
C GLN A 170 5.13 2.29 15.59
N ASP A 171 5.84 1.17 15.49
CA ASP A 171 7.31 1.17 15.55
C ASP A 171 7.91 1.99 14.39
N LEU A 172 7.42 1.80 13.16
CA LEU A 172 7.92 2.50 11.97
C LEU A 172 7.65 4.00 12.04
N VAL A 173 6.48 4.43 12.51
CA VAL A 173 6.13 5.84 12.73
C VAL A 173 7.09 6.51 13.71
N GLY A 174 7.57 5.79 14.74
CA GLY A 174 8.55 6.31 15.70
C GLY A 174 10.00 6.37 15.21
N LEU A 175 10.31 5.68 14.10
CA LEU A 175 11.66 5.53 13.54
C LEU A 175 11.89 6.29 12.22
N VAL A 176 10.87 6.33 11.38
CA VAL A 176 10.93 6.82 9.99
C VAL A 176 10.53 8.29 9.97
N PRO A 177 11.28 9.19 9.30
CA PRO A 177 10.86 10.57 9.12
C PRO A 177 9.49 10.65 8.42
N ARG A 178 8.60 11.53 8.88
CA ARG A 178 7.22 11.63 8.35
C ARG A 178 7.16 11.80 6.83
N LYS A 179 8.11 12.55 6.24
CA LYS A 179 8.22 12.75 4.80
C LYS A 179 8.44 11.45 3.99
N ASP A 180 8.90 10.38 4.64
CA ASP A 180 9.21 9.10 4.00
C ASP A 180 8.14 8.03 4.30
N TRP A 181 7.06 8.35 5.01
CA TRP A 181 6.03 7.37 5.40
C TRP A 181 5.27 6.78 4.22
N VAL A 182 5.02 7.60 3.18
CA VAL A 182 4.36 7.16 1.95
C VAL A 182 5.33 6.33 1.11
N ASP A 183 6.57 6.79 0.93
CA ASP A 183 7.56 6.14 0.06
C ASP A 183 8.09 4.81 0.61
N LEU A 184 8.22 4.68 1.94
CA LEU A 184 8.84 3.52 2.56
C LEU A 184 8.18 2.19 2.16
N PRO A 185 6.84 2.05 2.20
CA PRO A 185 6.15 0.88 1.67
C PRO A 185 6.54 0.55 0.22
N HIS A 186 6.57 1.53 -0.67
CA HIS A 186 6.95 1.32 -2.08
C HIS A 186 8.40 0.84 -2.19
N LEU A 187 9.33 1.50 -1.51
CA LEU A 187 10.74 1.08 -1.47
C LEU A 187 10.89 -0.37 -0.99
N PHE A 188 10.15 -0.75 0.05
CA PHE A 188 10.19 -2.11 0.60
C PHE A 188 9.53 -3.13 -0.34
N ILE A 189 8.44 -2.79 -1.01
CA ILE A 189 7.81 -3.66 -2.01
C ILE A 189 8.79 -3.91 -3.16
N HIS A 190 9.36 -2.85 -3.75
CA HIS A 190 10.35 -2.97 -4.83
C HIS A 190 11.58 -3.76 -4.40
N HIS A 191 12.16 -3.43 -3.24
CA HIS A 191 13.31 -4.15 -2.70
C HIS A 191 13.00 -5.62 -2.42
N GLY A 192 11.80 -5.90 -1.88
CA GLY A 192 11.36 -7.24 -1.56
C GLY A 192 11.06 -8.11 -2.77
N ARG A 193 10.70 -7.51 -3.90
CA ARG A 193 10.51 -8.21 -5.18
C ARG A 193 11.84 -8.44 -5.89
N ALA A 194 12.74 -7.45 -5.89
CA ALA A 194 13.99 -7.50 -6.64
C ALA A 194 15.14 -8.24 -5.92
N ILE A 195 15.31 -8.02 -4.62
CA ILE A 195 16.50 -8.47 -3.85
C ILE A 195 16.10 -9.30 -2.63
N CYS A 196 15.23 -8.76 -1.77
CA CYS A 196 14.89 -9.37 -0.48
C CYS A 196 13.65 -10.29 -0.56
N SER A 197 13.72 -11.29 -1.46
CA SER A 197 12.64 -12.26 -1.66
C SER A 197 12.37 -13.08 -0.40
N ALA A 198 11.16 -13.63 -0.27
CA ALA A 198 10.78 -14.36 0.95
C ALA A 198 11.60 -15.64 1.18
N ARG A 199 11.97 -16.35 0.10
CA ARG A 199 12.61 -17.67 0.19
C ARG A 199 14.12 -17.64 0.00
N ALA A 200 14.61 -16.83 -0.94
CA ALA A 200 16.02 -16.78 -1.31
C ALA A 200 16.41 -15.32 -1.59
N PRO A 201 16.67 -14.52 -0.54
CA PRO A 201 17.12 -13.14 -0.72
C PRO A 201 18.55 -13.10 -1.25
N ASP A 202 18.83 -12.23 -2.22
CA ASP A 202 20.18 -12.00 -2.75
C ASP A 202 20.93 -11.01 -1.84
N CYS A 203 21.48 -11.53 -0.74
CA CYS A 203 22.18 -10.71 0.26
C CYS A 203 23.50 -10.12 -0.25
N ASP A 204 24.11 -10.73 -1.27
CA ASP A 204 25.38 -10.30 -1.83
C ASP A 204 25.18 -9.10 -2.77
N ALA A 205 24.08 -9.07 -3.53
CA ALA A 205 23.68 -7.93 -4.35
C ALA A 205 22.92 -6.83 -3.57
N CYS A 206 22.70 -7.00 -2.27
CA CYS A 206 21.87 -6.09 -1.48
C CYS A 206 22.59 -4.78 -1.13
N GLY A 207 22.19 -3.67 -1.75
CA GLY A 207 22.76 -2.33 -1.51
C GLY A 207 22.63 -1.78 -0.06
N VAL A 208 21.81 -2.42 0.78
CA VAL A 208 21.68 -2.12 2.21
C VAL A 208 22.17 -3.26 3.11
N GLY A 209 22.83 -4.29 2.55
CA GLY A 209 23.30 -5.47 3.28
C GLY A 209 24.18 -5.14 4.48
N ALA A 210 25.14 -4.21 4.30
CA ALA A 210 26.03 -3.74 5.37
C ALA A 210 25.30 -3.09 6.57
N LEU A 211 24.04 -2.68 6.41
CA LEU A 211 23.19 -2.08 7.45
C LEU A 211 22.13 -3.07 7.98
N CYS A 212 22.11 -4.29 7.44
CA CYS A 212 21.10 -5.31 7.72
C CYS A 212 21.62 -6.32 8.76
N PRO A 213 21.01 -6.42 9.95
CA PRO A 213 21.41 -7.40 10.95
C PRO A 213 21.13 -8.86 10.54
N SER A 214 20.26 -9.08 9.55
CA SER A 214 19.94 -10.40 9.00
C SER A 214 20.71 -10.75 7.72
N GLN A 215 21.73 -9.97 7.31
CA GLN A 215 22.52 -10.30 6.12
C GLN A 215 23.10 -11.72 6.22
N GLY A 216 22.99 -12.49 5.12
CA GLY A 216 23.48 -13.87 5.05
C GLY A 216 22.61 -14.90 5.81
N ARG A 217 21.45 -14.50 6.34
CA ARG A 217 20.47 -15.40 6.96
C ARG A 217 19.25 -15.49 6.03
N ALA A 218 18.97 -16.69 5.52
CA ALA A 218 17.79 -16.98 4.69
C ALA A 218 16.51 -16.92 5.53
#